data_AF-A0A357N144-F1
#
_entry.id   AF-A0A357N144-F1
#
_cell.length_a   1.000
_cell.length_b   1.000
_cell.length_c   1.000
_cell.angle_alpha   90.00
_cell.angle_beta   90.00
_cell.angle_gamma   90.00
#
_symmetry.space_group_name_H-M   'P 1'
#
loop_
_entity.id
_entity.type
_entity.pdbx_description
1 polymer ?
#
loop_
_entity_poly.entity_id
_entity_poly.type
_entity_poly.pdbx_seq_one_letter_code
_entity_poly.pdbx_strand_id
1 'polypeptide(L)'
;MSSTALDSFLDKWRSRWPEWSVAAPFVAESQRELAVAWFALLQEFDDMLNTSGDPMPADAKLAWWGEELRSWAGQRSRHPLGRLLEPVRAPWAQLAETLPDLVEARTVALDAASAERALANYADAVAAVEVVLFNDAPRKGAGRAVQLQTLAQR
;
A
#
# COMPACT_ATOMS: atom_id res chain seq x y z
N MET A 1 15.44 -9.52 -18.39
CA MET A 1 15.65 -8.09 -18.04
C MET A 1 14.60 -7.52 -17.10
N SER A 2 13.40 -8.11 -16.97
CA SER A 2 12.35 -7.52 -16.11
C SER A 2 12.48 -7.91 -14.62
N SER A 3 13.14 -9.03 -14.28
CA SER A 3 13.49 -9.43 -12.88
C SER A 3 14.13 -8.28 -12.10
N THR A 4 15.14 -7.64 -12.69
CA THR A 4 15.92 -6.55 -12.07
C THR A 4 15.06 -5.38 -11.58
N ALA A 5 13.97 -5.06 -12.29
CA ALA A 5 13.09 -3.97 -11.88
C ALA A 5 12.24 -4.34 -10.66
N LEU A 6 11.73 -5.58 -10.58
CA LEU A 6 10.99 -6.05 -9.40
C LEU A 6 11.94 -6.11 -8.20
N ASP A 7 13.11 -6.75 -8.38
CA ASP A 7 14.14 -6.90 -7.36
C ASP A 7 14.52 -5.53 -6.75
N SER A 8 14.67 -4.50 -7.60
CA SER A 8 14.95 -3.14 -7.14
C SER A 8 13.91 -2.55 -6.19
N PHE A 9 12.60 -2.84 -6.37
CA PHE A 9 11.57 -2.36 -5.44
C PHE A 9 11.60 -3.13 -4.12
N LEU A 10 11.77 -4.46 -4.19
CA LEU A 10 11.83 -5.30 -3.00
C LEU A 10 13.08 -4.95 -2.16
N ASP A 11 14.21 -4.73 -2.81
CA ASP A 11 15.47 -4.38 -2.14
C ASP A 11 15.46 -2.95 -1.61
N LYS A 12 14.82 -2.00 -2.30
CA LYS A 12 14.55 -0.65 -1.76
C LYS A 12 13.79 -0.75 -0.43
N TRP A 13 12.73 -1.55 -0.38
CA TRP A 13 11.93 -1.73 0.83
C TRP A 13 12.73 -2.41 1.95
N ARG A 14 13.44 -3.52 1.65
CA ARG A 14 14.26 -4.23 2.64
C ARG A 14 15.38 -3.36 3.21
N SER A 15 15.96 -2.49 2.39
CA SER A 15 16.99 -1.54 2.84
C SER A 15 16.43 -0.49 3.79
N ARG A 16 15.16 -0.09 3.61
CA ARG A 16 14.45 0.82 4.50
C ARG A 16 13.98 0.14 5.79
N TRP A 17 13.72 -1.16 5.77
CA TRP A 17 13.24 -1.94 6.91
C TRP A 17 14.15 -3.14 7.22
N PRO A 18 15.39 -2.92 7.71
CA PRO A 18 16.35 -4.00 7.95
C PRO A 18 15.88 -5.00 9.02
N GLU A 19 14.98 -4.58 9.91
CA GLU A 19 14.31 -5.41 10.91
C GLU A 19 13.45 -6.52 10.27
N TRP A 20 13.15 -6.44 8.96
CA TRP A 20 12.50 -7.53 8.23
C TRP A 20 13.22 -8.86 8.39
N SER A 21 14.56 -8.85 8.49
CA SER A 21 15.34 -10.07 8.72
C SER A 21 14.95 -10.80 10.02
N VAL A 22 14.46 -10.07 11.02
CA VAL A 22 13.98 -10.60 12.30
C VAL A 22 12.50 -10.98 12.21
N ALA A 23 11.69 -10.24 11.46
CA ALA A 23 10.25 -10.49 11.32
C ALA A 23 9.90 -11.61 10.32
N ALA A 24 10.65 -11.73 9.22
CA ALA A 24 10.38 -12.68 8.13
C ALA A 24 10.24 -14.15 8.58
N PRO A 25 10.99 -14.66 9.57
CA PRO A 25 10.79 -16.02 10.09
C PRO A 25 9.38 -16.30 10.63
N PHE A 26 8.66 -15.27 11.09
CA PHE A 26 7.28 -15.37 11.57
C PHE A 26 6.24 -15.35 10.45
N VAL A 27 6.66 -15.10 9.21
CA VAL A 27 5.82 -15.16 8.01
C VAL A 27 6.08 -16.49 7.29
N ALA A 28 5.00 -17.14 6.84
CA ALA A 28 5.08 -18.36 6.06
C ALA A 28 5.97 -18.15 4.83
N GLU A 29 6.88 -19.08 4.56
CA GLU A 29 7.90 -18.91 3.52
C GLU A 29 7.32 -18.57 2.15
N SER A 30 6.22 -19.23 1.78
CA SER A 30 5.49 -18.99 0.52
C SER A 30 4.84 -17.61 0.42
N GLN A 31 4.70 -16.88 1.52
CA GLN A 31 4.09 -15.54 1.56
C GLN A 31 5.12 -14.42 1.71
N ARG A 32 6.39 -14.71 2.05
CA ARG A 32 7.39 -13.68 2.36
C ARG A 32 7.62 -12.71 1.21
N GLU A 33 7.75 -13.22 -0.02
CA GLU A 33 7.99 -12.38 -1.19
C GLU A 33 6.76 -11.52 -1.54
N LEU A 34 5.57 -12.12 -1.48
CA LEU A 34 4.30 -11.42 -1.65
C LEU A 34 4.13 -10.31 -0.60
N ALA A 35 4.48 -10.58 0.66
CA ALA A 35 4.42 -9.61 1.75
C ALA A 35 5.37 -8.44 1.48
N VAL A 36 6.61 -8.68 1.08
CA VAL A 36 7.56 -7.61 0.73
C VAL A 36 7.06 -6.78 -0.46
N ALA A 37 6.46 -7.42 -1.48
CA ALA A 37 5.87 -6.69 -2.61
C ALA A 37 4.69 -5.81 -2.18
N TRP A 38 3.84 -6.32 -1.28
CA TRP A 38 2.74 -5.57 -0.68
C TRP A 38 3.23 -4.38 0.13
N PHE A 39 4.22 -4.59 1.00
CA PHE A 39 4.80 -3.50 1.79
C PHE A 39 5.55 -2.48 0.94
N ALA A 40 6.20 -2.91 -0.15
CA ALA A 40 6.78 -1.99 -1.12
C ALA A 40 5.72 -1.10 -1.78
N LEU A 41 4.53 -1.64 -2.10
CA LEU A 41 3.41 -0.85 -2.63
C LEU A 41 2.91 0.17 -1.59
N LEU A 42 2.63 -0.27 -0.36
CA LEU A 42 2.19 0.62 0.72
C LEU A 42 3.23 1.73 0.99
N GLN A 43 4.51 1.38 0.96
CA GLN A 43 5.59 2.36 1.13
C GLN A 43 5.61 3.42 0.03
N GLU A 44 5.25 3.09 -1.21
CA GLU A 44 5.09 4.10 -2.25
C GLU A 44 3.95 5.06 -1.89
N PHE A 45 2.80 4.55 -1.42
CA PHE A 45 1.69 5.40 -0.96
C PHE A 45 2.09 6.30 0.21
N ASP A 46 2.82 5.76 1.20
CA ASP A 46 3.34 6.51 2.33
C ASP A 46 4.36 7.58 1.88
N ASP A 47 5.23 7.28 0.91
CA ASP A 47 6.16 8.25 0.32
C ASP A 47 5.40 9.43 -0.35
N MET A 48 4.29 9.15 -1.05
CA MET A 48 3.45 10.21 -1.67
C MET A 48 2.62 10.99 -0.65
N LEU A 49 2.08 10.31 0.39
CA LEU A 49 1.37 10.95 1.49
C LEU A 49 2.29 11.93 2.25
N ASN A 50 3.56 11.59 2.42
CA ASN A 50 4.52 12.38 3.21
C ASN A 50 5.47 13.23 2.35
N THR A 51 5.09 13.53 1.11
CA THR A 51 5.90 14.36 0.21
C THR A 51 6.17 15.75 0.80
N SER A 52 7.38 16.26 0.60
CA SER A 52 7.79 17.60 1.02
C SER A 52 7.90 18.54 -0.19
N GLY A 53 7.50 19.81 -0.03
CA GLY A 53 7.56 20.80 -1.11
C GLY A 53 6.31 20.78 -1.99
N ASP A 54 6.50 20.88 -3.31
CA ASP A 54 5.39 20.87 -4.28
C ASP A 54 4.69 19.49 -4.29
N PRO A 55 3.39 19.42 -3.95
CA PRO A 55 2.65 18.16 -3.93
C PRO A 55 2.32 17.61 -5.33
N MET A 56 2.32 18.45 -6.38
CA MET A 56 1.79 18.09 -7.69
C MET A 56 2.39 16.81 -8.30
N PRO A 57 3.72 16.55 -8.20
CA PRO A 57 4.28 15.28 -8.67
C PRO A 57 3.77 14.05 -7.91
N ALA A 58 3.54 14.17 -6.59
CA ALA A 58 3.01 13.08 -5.78
C ALA A 58 1.53 12.81 -6.12
N ASP A 59 0.75 13.86 -6.36
CA ASP A 59 -0.66 13.78 -6.78
C ASP A 59 -0.78 13.01 -8.10
N ALA A 60 0.03 13.39 -9.09
CA ALA A 60 0.07 12.74 -10.39
C ALA A 60 0.46 11.25 -10.26
N LYS A 61 1.40 10.93 -9.37
CA LYS A 61 1.83 9.55 -9.11
C LYS A 61 0.76 8.72 -8.39
N LEU A 62 0.03 9.30 -7.44
CA LEU A 62 -1.13 8.64 -6.81
C LEU A 62 -2.24 8.38 -7.83
N ALA A 63 -2.54 9.34 -8.71
CA ALA A 63 -3.51 9.16 -9.78
C ALA A 63 -3.09 8.02 -10.73
N TRP A 64 -1.81 7.99 -11.13
CA TRP A 64 -1.24 6.90 -11.93
C TRP A 64 -1.36 5.54 -11.23
N TRP A 65 -1.06 5.47 -9.92
CA TRP A 65 -1.26 4.26 -9.13
C TRP A 65 -2.72 3.81 -9.10
N GLY A 66 -3.67 4.75 -9.03
CA GLY A 66 -5.09 4.42 -9.12
C GLY A 66 -5.45 3.76 -10.46
N GLU A 67 -4.91 4.26 -11.58
CA GLU A 67 -5.06 3.60 -12.89
C GLU A 67 -4.42 2.22 -12.93
N GLU A 68 -3.21 2.07 -12.39
CA GLU A 68 -2.47 0.81 -12.32
C GLU A 68 -3.25 -0.24 -11.51
N LEU A 69 -3.73 0.11 -10.31
CA LEU A 69 -4.55 -0.78 -9.47
C LEU A 69 -5.88 -1.17 -10.14
N ARG A 70 -6.55 -0.23 -10.82
CA ARG A 70 -7.75 -0.56 -11.63
C ARG A 70 -7.42 -1.52 -12.76
N SER A 71 -6.22 -1.43 -13.35
CA SER A 71 -5.78 -2.35 -14.40
C SER A 71 -5.55 -3.78 -13.89
N TRP A 72 -5.20 -3.94 -12.60
CA TRP A 72 -4.95 -5.25 -12.00
C TRP A 72 -6.22 -6.10 -11.91
N ALA A 73 -7.39 -5.47 -11.73
CA ALA A 73 -8.68 -6.17 -11.77
C ALA A 73 -8.92 -6.87 -13.13
N GLY A 74 -8.34 -6.34 -14.21
CA GLY A 74 -8.38 -6.93 -15.55
C GLY A 74 -7.11 -7.65 -15.97
N GLN A 75 -6.17 -7.89 -15.05
CA GLN A 75 -4.87 -8.53 -15.30
C GLN A 75 -3.99 -7.86 -16.36
N ARG A 76 -3.88 -6.55 -16.28
CA ARG A 76 -3.11 -5.75 -17.24
C ARG A 76 -2.03 -4.91 -16.56
N SER A 77 -1.42 -5.44 -15.50
CA SER A 77 -0.36 -4.74 -14.78
C SER A 77 0.76 -4.33 -15.71
N ARG A 78 1.22 -3.08 -15.55
CA ARG A 78 2.41 -2.55 -16.20
C ARG A 78 3.55 -2.35 -15.20
N HIS A 79 3.24 -2.27 -13.92
CA HIS A 79 4.21 -2.10 -12.85
C HIS A 79 4.94 -3.40 -12.51
N PRO A 80 6.25 -3.37 -12.18
CA PRO A 80 6.97 -4.56 -11.74
C PRO A 80 6.34 -5.28 -10.53
N LEU A 81 5.83 -4.55 -9.54
CA LEU A 81 5.17 -5.13 -8.35
C LEU A 81 3.94 -5.97 -8.69
N GLY A 82 3.23 -5.64 -9.78
CA GLY A 82 2.07 -6.42 -10.17
C GLY A 82 2.41 -7.85 -10.62
N ARG A 83 3.67 -8.19 -10.91
CA ARG A 83 4.02 -9.60 -11.17
C ARG A 83 3.77 -10.53 -9.98
N LEU A 84 3.84 -9.99 -8.75
CA LEU A 84 3.53 -10.72 -7.53
C LEU A 84 2.10 -10.42 -7.04
N LEU A 85 1.66 -9.17 -7.14
CA LEU A 85 0.38 -8.73 -6.57
C LEU A 85 -0.83 -8.99 -7.49
N GLU A 86 -0.74 -8.68 -8.78
CA GLU A 86 -1.85 -8.79 -9.75
C GLU A 86 -2.43 -10.21 -9.89
N PRO A 87 -1.64 -11.31 -9.83
CA PRO A 87 -2.19 -12.65 -9.85
C PRO A 87 -3.22 -12.92 -8.74
N VAL A 88 -3.14 -12.20 -7.62
CA VAL A 88 -4.10 -12.33 -6.53
C VAL A 88 -5.34 -11.48 -6.81
N ARG A 89 -6.54 -12.09 -6.68
CA ARG A 89 -7.83 -11.43 -6.94
C ARG A 89 -8.33 -10.60 -5.75
N ALA A 90 -7.48 -9.74 -5.23
CA ALA A 90 -7.84 -8.80 -4.17
C ALA A 90 -8.69 -7.64 -4.71
N PRO A 91 -9.40 -6.88 -3.86
CA PRO A 91 -10.23 -5.73 -4.26
C PRO A 91 -9.39 -4.51 -4.68
N TRP A 92 -8.55 -4.66 -5.71
CA TRP A 92 -7.64 -3.62 -6.21
C TRP A 92 -8.34 -2.34 -6.66
N ALA A 93 -9.50 -2.48 -7.32
CA ALA A 93 -10.31 -1.33 -7.72
C ALA A 93 -10.81 -0.54 -6.50
N GLN A 94 -11.21 -1.22 -5.43
CA GLN A 94 -11.63 -0.54 -4.19
C GLN A 94 -10.47 0.26 -3.59
N LEU A 95 -9.26 -0.32 -3.52
CA LEU A 95 -8.08 0.41 -3.06
C LEU A 95 -7.77 1.62 -3.95
N ALA A 96 -7.89 1.46 -5.28
CA ALA A 96 -7.68 2.55 -6.23
C ALA A 96 -8.59 3.76 -5.99
N GLU A 97 -9.87 3.52 -5.70
CA GLU A 97 -10.85 4.60 -5.45
C GLU A 97 -10.56 5.38 -4.15
N THR A 98 -9.76 4.82 -3.24
CA THR A 98 -9.40 5.48 -1.96
C THR A 98 -8.08 6.24 -2.01
N LEU A 99 -7.27 6.14 -3.07
CA LEU A 99 -6.01 6.89 -3.16
C LEU A 99 -6.16 8.42 -3.11
N PRO A 100 -7.26 9.04 -3.60
CA PRO A 100 -7.51 10.47 -3.39
C PRO A 100 -7.60 10.87 -1.91
N ASP A 101 -7.98 9.96 -1.00
CA ASP A 101 -8.02 10.24 0.43
C ASP A 101 -6.62 10.59 0.97
N LEU A 102 -5.54 10.06 0.38
CA LEU A 102 -4.16 10.40 0.74
C LEU A 102 -3.78 11.83 0.31
N VAL A 103 -4.44 12.38 -0.71
CA VAL A 103 -4.29 13.78 -1.12
C VAL A 103 -4.95 14.69 -0.08
N GLU A 104 -6.20 14.40 0.27
CA GLU A 104 -6.93 15.17 1.28
C GLU A 104 -6.25 15.09 2.65
N ALA A 105 -5.76 13.90 3.02
CA ALA A 105 -5.09 13.67 4.30
C ALA A 105 -3.79 14.45 4.45
N ARG A 106 -3.12 14.90 3.38
CA ARG A 106 -1.90 15.73 3.49
C ARG A 106 -2.13 17.07 4.15
N THR A 107 -3.35 17.58 4.11
CA THR A 107 -3.73 18.81 4.82
C THR A 107 -3.56 18.64 6.34
N VAL A 108 -3.36 19.75 7.04
CA VAL A 108 -3.30 19.74 8.51
C VAL A 108 -4.71 19.50 9.05
N ALA A 109 -4.90 18.37 9.71
CA ALA A 109 -6.14 18.03 10.39
C ALA A 109 -6.38 18.96 11.60
N LEU A 110 -7.65 19.29 11.85
CA LEU A 110 -8.06 20.16 12.96
C LEU A 110 -7.87 19.48 14.33
N ASP A 111 -8.12 18.17 14.36
CA ASP A 111 -8.01 17.31 15.53
C ASP A 111 -7.72 15.85 15.12
N ALA A 112 -7.41 14.99 16.10
CA ALA A 112 -7.12 13.58 15.87
C ALA A 112 -8.29 12.86 15.18
N ALA A 113 -9.54 13.13 15.57
CA ALA A 113 -10.70 12.47 14.99
C ALA A 113 -10.89 12.81 13.51
N SER A 114 -10.56 14.03 13.10
CA SER A 114 -10.57 14.46 11.69
C SER A 114 -9.46 13.81 10.88
N ALA A 115 -8.25 13.67 11.44
CA ALA A 115 -7.14 12.95 10.81
C ALA A 115 -7.48 11.47 10.59
N GLU A 116 -8.14 10.84 11.57
CA GLU A 116 -8.63 9.47 11.45
C GLU A 116 -9.68 9.37 10.34
N ARG A 117 -10.75 10.18 10.39
CA ARG A 117 -11.81 10.14 9.36
C ARG A 117 -11.26 10.31 7.94
N ALA A 118 -10.24 11.14 7.75
CA ALA A 118 -9.62 11.36 6.44
C ALA A 118 -8.97 10.10 5.85
N LEU A 119 -8.56 9.13 6.68
CA LEU A 119 -7.90 7.90 6.23
C LEU A 119 -8.76 6.64 6.40
N ALA A 120 -10.01 6.75 6.87
CA ALA A 120 -10.83 5.60 7.22
C ALA A 120 -11.11 4.69 6.01
N ASN A 121 -11.53 5.26 4.88
CA ASN A 121 -11.86 4.48 3.68
C ASN A 121 -10.62 3.80 3.09
N TYR A 122 -9.51 4.55 2.97
CA TYR A 122 -8.21 3.99 2.57
C TYR A 122 -7.81 2.82 3.45
N ALA A 123 -7.88 2.99 4.76
CA ALA A 123 -7.45 1.96 5.70
C ALA A 123 -8.34 0.70 5.66
N ASP A 124 -9.65 0.85 5.49
CA ASP A 124 -10.57 -0.26 5.28
C ASP A 124 -10.31 -0.98 3.95
N ALA A 125 -9.97 -0.24 2.88
CA ALA A 125 -9.64 -0.83 1.58
C ALA A 125 -8.31 -1.61 1.62
N VAL A 126 -7.29 -1.09 2.29
CA VAL A 126 -6.02 -1.79 2.56
C VAL A 126 -6.30 -3.08 3.32
N ALA A 127 -7.04 -3.03 4.42
CA ALA A 127 -7.38 -4.21 5.20
C ALA A 127 -8.17 -5.26 4.39
N ALA A 128 -9.08 -4.83 3.51
CA ALA A 128 -9.82 -5.73 2.62
C ALA A 128 -8.89 -6.40 1.59
N VAL A 129 -7.87 -5.70 1.10
CA VAL A 129 -6.84 -6.29 0.23
C VAL A 129 -5.99 -7.32 0.98
N GLU A 130 -5.56 -7.02 2.20
CA GLU A 130 -4.74 -7.94 3.02
C GLU A 130 -5.43 -9.27 3.30
N VAL A 131 -6.74 -9.25 3.59
CA VAL A 131 -7.54 -10.46 3.77
C VAL A 131 -7.40 -11.41 2.58
N VAL A 132 -7.47 -10.89 1.35
CA VAL A 132 -7.35 -11.71 0.15
C VAL A 132 -5.90 -12.07 -0.18
N LEU A 133 -4.96 -11.13 -0.03
CA LEU A 133 -3.54 -11.34 -0.28
C LEU A 133 -2.97 -12.48 0.56
N PHE A 134 -3.35 -12.55 1.83
CA PHE A 134 -2.77 -13.51 2.77
C PHE A 134 -3.68 -14.70 3.06
N ASN A 135 -4.76 -14.87 2.29
CA ASN A 135 -5.76 -15.94 2.45
C ASN A 135 -6.24 -16.04 3.91
N ASP A 136 -6.64 -14.89 4.46
CA ASP A 136 -7.02 -14.73 5.86
C ASP A 136 -8.52 -14.48 5.99
N ALA A 137 -9.01 -14.37 7.23
CA ALA A 137 -10.36 -13.94 7.53
C ALA A 137 -10.39 -12.47 7.95
N PRO A 138 -11.47 -11.71 7.63
CA PRO A 138 -11.64 -10.35 8.12
C PRO A 138 -11.52 -10.28 9.64
N ARG A 139 -10.61 -9.43 10.14
CA ARG A 139 -10.43 -9.18 11.58
C ARG A 139 -11.12 -7.89 11.99
N LYS A 140 -11.86 -7.93 13.10
CA LYS A 140 -12.45 -6.72 13.69
C LYS A 140 -11.34 -5.75 14.06
N GLY A 141 -11.42 -4.52 13.54
CA GLY A 141 -10.44 -3.46 13.81
C GLY A 141 -9.21 -3.46 12.90
N ALA A 142 -9.14 -4.32 11.87
CA ALA A 142 -8.01 -4.32 10.92
C ALA A 142 -7.83 -2.96 10.22
N GLY A 143 -8.90 -2.37 9.68
CA GLY A 143 -8.84 -1.03 9.09
C GLY A 143 -8.39 0.04 10.08
N ARG A 144 -8.84 -0.04 11.33
CA ARG A 144 -8.37 0.86 12.40
C ARG A 144 -6.87 0.70 12.70
N ALA A 145 -6.34 -0.53 12.66
CA ALA A 145 -4.91 -0.78 12.84
C ALA A 145 -4.08 -0.18 11.70
N VAL A 146 -4.51 -0.37 10.45
CA VAL A 146 -3.89 0.25 9.27
C VAL A 146 -3.92 1.78 9.39
N GLN A 147 -5.07 2.35 9.74
CA GLN A 147 -5.25 3.79 9.89
C GLN A 147 -4.27 4.38 10.92
N LEU A 148 -4.16 3.74 12.08
CA LEU A 148 -3.23 4.17 13.12
C LEU A 148 -1.76 4.04 12.68
N GLN A 149 -1.43 2.98 11.96
CA GLN A 149 -0.10 2.80 11.39
C GLN A 149 0.24 3.90 10.37
N THR A 150 -0.67 4.22 9.45
CA THR A 150 -0.47 5.28 8.46
C THR A 150 -0.31 6.64 9.13
N LEU A 151 -1.12 6.95 10.16
CA LEU A 151 -0.98 8.19 10.93
C LEU A 151 0.35 8.27 11.69
N ALA A 152 0.86 7.14 12.20
CA ALA A 152 2.14 7.10 12.92
C ALA A 152 3.36 7.34 12.02
N GLN A 153 3.20 7.30 10.70
CA GLN A 153 4.25 7.57 9.72
C GLN A 153 4.30 9.02 9.23
N ARG A 154 3.37 9.88 9.69
CA ARG A 154 3.29 11.30 9.31
C ARG A 154 4.23 12.20 10.11
#